data_AF-A0A1E4TL98-F1
#
_entry.id   AF-A0A1E4TL98-F1
#
_cell.length_a   1.000
_cell.length_b   1.000
_cell.length_c   1.000
_cell.angle_alpha   90.00
_cell.angle_beta   90.00
_cell.angle_gamma   90.00
#
_symmetry.space_group_name_H-M   'P 1'
#
loop_
_entity.id
_entity.type
_entity.pdbx_description
1 polymer ?
#
loop_
_entity_poly.entity_id
_entity_poly.type
_entity_poly.pdbx_seq_one_letter_code
_entity_poly.pdbx_strand_id
1 'polypeptide(L)'
;MEFSKSLNRSFPDYMKFVSLGNDEFQSVRKPLKPVVAAGAYGGHLVGQSMMVASETVEGPLLCVAHYCTFIRPGPVDIPIRYRVERINSGRNFAIRAVYAYGVEKLGELSKIVF
;
A
#
# COMPACT_ATOMS: atom_id res chain seq x y z
N MET A 1 -3.63 26.42 20.74
CA MET A 1 -3.24 25.37 21.70
C MET A 1 -3.70 24.00 21.19
N GLU A 2 -3.21 23.50 20.03
CA GLU A 2 -3.57 22.15 19.54
C GLU A 2 -2.47 21.45 18.71
N PHE A 3 -1.28 22.03 18.56
CA PHE A 3 -0.21 21.42 17.75
C PHE A 3 0.63 20.36 18.49
N SER A 4 0.49 20.27 19.81
CA SER A 4 1.40 19.50 20.68
C SER A 4 1.02 18.02 20.89
N LYS A 5 -0.20 17.59 20.53
CA LYS A 5 -0.65 16.19 20.75
C LYS A 5 -0.33 15.21 19.59
N SER A 6 0.26 15.67 18.48
CA SER A 6 0.57 14.81 17.31
C SER A 6 2.02 14.28 17.28
N LEU A 7 2.88 14.70 18.21
CA LEU A 7 4.33 14.53 18.15
C LEU A 7 4.89 13.15 18.58
N ASN A 8 4.06 12.21 19.03
CA ASN A 8 4.48 10.82 19.31
C ASN A 8 4.07 9.86 18.19
N ARG A 9 4.23 10.23 16.93
CA ARG A 9 3.87 9.37 15.79
C ARG A 9 5.08 9.17 14.90
N SER A 10 5.70 8.00 15.01
CA SER A 10 6.80 7.62 14.14
C SER A 10 6.28 7.21 12.76
N PHE A 11 7.05 7.46 11.71
CA PHE A 11 6.73 7.04 10.35
C PHE A 11 6.32 5.54 10.23
N PRO A 12 6.97 4.59 10.95
CA PRO A 12 6.54 3.19 10.97
C PRO A 12 5.07 2.94 11.31
N ASP A 13 4.46 3.78 12.16
CA ASP A 13 3.03 3.62 12.48
C ASP A 13 2.11 3.85 11.29
N TYR A 14 2.51 4.73 10.37
CA TYR A 14 1.74 5.01 9.16
C TYR A 14 1.84 3.88 8.13
N MET A 15 2.92 3.10 8.18
CA MET A 15 3.12 1.96 7.28
C MET A 15 2.40 0.68 7.72
N LYS A 16 1.87 0.64 8.95
CA LYS A 16 1.15 -0.52 9.48
C LYS A 16 -0.15 -0.78 8.70
N PHE A 17 -0.38 -2.05 8.41
CA PHE A 17 -1.61 -2.58 7.84
C PHE A 17 -2.00 -3.88 8.55
N VAL A 18 -3.24 -4.30 8.36
CA VAL A 18 -3.77 -5.57 8.85
C VAL A 18 -4.19 -6.43 7.66
N SER A 19 -3.93 -7.73 7.74
CA SER A 19 -4.49 -8.69 6.80
C SER A 19 -5.96 -8.94 7.14
N LEU A 20 -6.82 -8.87 6.12
CA LEU A 20 -8.24 -9.21 6.19
C LEU A 20 -8.50 -10.66 5.71
N GLY A 21 -7.45 -11.37 5.30
CA GLY A 21 -7.55 -12.68 4.66
C GLY A 21 -7.79 -12.59 3.15
N ASN A 22 -7.63 -13.71 2.43
CA ASN A 22 -7.84 -13.81 0.98
C ASN A 22 -7.06 -12.76 0.16
N ASP A 23 -5.79 -12.53 0.54
CA ASP A 23 -4.91 -11.53 -0.09
C ASP A 23 -5.48 -10.09 -0.07
N GLU A 24 -6.36 -9.78 0.89
CA GLU A 24 -6.87 -8.43 1.17
C GLU A 24 -6.23 -7.86 2.44
N PHE A 25 -5.92 -6.57 2.41
CA PHE A 25 -5.23 -5.86 3.48
C PHE A 25 -5.81 -4.45 3.64
N GLN A 26 -5.66 -3.87 4.84
CA GLN A 26 -6.12 -2.51 5.10
C GLN A 26 -5.11 -1.75 5.97
N SER A 27 -4.82 -0.50 5.59
CA SER A 27 -4.01 0.40 6.41
C SER A 27 -4.65 0.56 7.80
N VAL A 28 -3.83 0.59 8.85
CA VAL A 28 -4.31 0.87 10.21
C VAL A 28 -4.72 2.34 10.34
N ARG A 29 -4.06 3.22 9.59
CA ARG A 29 -4.29 4.67 9.62
C ARG A 29 -4.71 5.20 8.27
N LYS A 30 -5.29 6.40 8.30
CA LYS A 30 -5.51 7.22 7.12
C LYS A 30 -4.16 7.57 6.49
N PRO A 31 -4.07 7.62 5.15
CA PRO A 31 -2.80 7.89 4.49
C PRO A 31 -2.33 9.32 4.77
N LEU A 32 -1.03 9.53 4.61
CA LEU A 32 -0.45 10.87 4.74
C LEU A 32 -1.00 11.78 3.62
N LYS A 33 -1.44 12.99 3.97
CA LYS A 33 -1.86 14.02 3.03
C LYS A 33 -0.85 15.17 3.02
N PRO A 34 -0.14 15.41 1.90
CA PRO A 34 0.68 16.60 1.75
C PRO A 34 -0.20 17.86 1.77
N VAL A 35 0.30 18.95 2.39
CA VAL A 35 -0.45 20.20 2.57
C VAL A 35 -0.96 20.78 1.23
N VAL A 36 -0.18 20.62 0.16
CA VAL A 36 -0.45 21.21 -1.16
C VAL A 36 -1.12 20.25 -2.14
N ALA A 37 -1.31 18.98 -1.76
CA ALA A 37 -1.82 17.96 -2.68
C ALA A 37 -3.30 17.66 -2.43
N ALA A 38 -4.03 17.40 -3.52
CA ALA A 38 -5.44 17.03 -3.46
C ALA A 38 -5.67 15.62 -2.86
N GLY A 39 -4.70 14.71 -3.03
CA GLY A 39 -4.81 13.32 -2.61
C GLY A 39 -3.73 12.87 -1.64
N ALA A 40 -3.80 11.60 -1.27
CA ALA A 40 -2.80 10.93 -0.47
C ALA A 40 -1.39 11.02 -1.07
N TYR A 41 -0.38 11.02 -0.20
CA TYR A 41 1.03 11.01 -0.60
C TYR A 41 1.36 9.73 -1.35
N GLY A 42 1.69 9.84 -2.64
CA GLY A 42 1.95 8.69 -3.50
C GLY A 42 3.06 7.77 -3.00
N GLY A 43 4.12 8.32 -2.40
CA GLY A 43 5.21 7.52 -1.83
C GLY A 43 4.78 6.62 -0.67
N HIS A 44 3.82 7.07 0.15
CA HIS A 44 3.23 6.24 1.19
C HIS A 44 2.42 5.09 0.60
N LEU A 45 1.61 5.35 -0.45
CA LEU A 45 0.83 4.31 -1.11
C LEU A 45 1.73 3.25 -1.76
N VAL A 46 2.80 3.67 -2.43
CA VAL A 46 3.81 2.80 -3.07
C VAL A 46 4.56 1.97 -2.04
N GLY A 47 5.02 2.60 -0.94
CA GLY A 47 5.71 1.87 0.12
C GLY A 47 4.80 0.81 0.75
N GLN A 48 3.54 1.16 1.01
CA GLN A 48 2.58 0.25 1.62
C GLN A 48 2.17 -0.88 0.66
N SER A 49 1.98 -0.61 -0.64
CA SER A 49 1.70 -1.64 -1.63
C SER A 49 2.83 -2.66 -1.75
N MET A 50 4.08 -2.18 -1.67
CA MET A 50 5.26 -3.05 -1.66
C MET A 50 5.28 -3.96 -0.43
N MET A 51 5.07 -3.39 0.77
CA MET A 51 5.04 -4.20 2.00
C MET A 51 3.91 -5.24 1.97
N VAL A 52 2.72 -4.85 1.51
CA VAL A 52 1.57 -5.75 1.37
C VAL A 52 1.84 -6.88 0.39
N ALA A 53 2.49 -6.61 -0.75
CA ALA A 53 2.85 -7.68 -1.68
C ALA A 53 3.89 -8.64 -1.09
N SER A 54 4.88 -8.14 -0.34
CA SER A 54 5.88 -8.97 0.32
C SER A 54 5.27 -10.00 1.26
N GLU A 55 4.19 -9.65 1.98
CA GLU A 55 3.47 -10.57 2.88
C GLU A 55 2.82 -11.77 2.13
N THR A 56 2.66 -11.66 0.80
CA THR A 56 2.07 -12.72 -0.03
C THR A 56 3.11 -13.53 -0.81
N VAL A 57 4.40 -13.22 -0.64
CA VAL A 57 5.49 -13.92 -1.33
C VAL A 57 6.11 -14.93 -0.36
N GLU A 58 6.29 -16.15 -0.85
CA GLU A 58 6.90 -17.23 -0.07
C GLU A 58 8.39 -17.35 -0.40
N GLY A 59 9.20 -17.68 0.60
CA GLY A 59 10.64 -17.86 0.44
C GLY A 59 11.46 -16.55 0.53
N PRO A 60 12.79 -16.63 0.32
CA PRO A 60 13.71 -15.51 0.53
C PRO A 60 13.80 -14.59 -0.70
N LEU A 61 12.69 -14.35 -1.41
CA LEU A 61 12.67 -13.46 -2.56
C LEU A 61 12.66 -11.99 -2.11
N LEU A 62 13.36 -11.13 -2.85
CA LEU A 62 13.44 -9.70 -2.57
C LEU A 62 12.85 -8.93 -3.75
N CYS A 63 12.13 -7.84 -3.49
CA CYS A 63 11.59 -7.01 -4.55
C CYS A 63 12.73 -6.47 -5.44
N VAL A 64 12.72 -6.85 -6.72
CA VAL A 64 13.71 -6.41 -7.72
C VAL A 64 13.17 -5.31 -8.62
N ALA A 65 11.85 -5.25 -8.84
CA ALA A 65 11.23 -4.22 -9.66
C ALA A 65 9.82 -3.89 -9.17
N HIS A 66 9.49 -2.61 -9.19
CA HIS A 66 8.17 -2.11 -8.79
C HIS A 66 7.68 -1.08 -9.80
N TYR A 67 6.56 -1.37 -10.46
CA TYR A 67 5.89 -0.48 -11.39
C TYR A 67 4.58 -0.01 -10.76
N CYS A 68 4.36 1.30 -10.71
CA CYS A 68 3.16 1.89 -10.12
C CYS A 68 2.56 2.91 -11.08
N THR A 69 1.23 2.92 -11.19
CA THR A 69 0.48 3.93 -11.94
C THR A 69 -0.61 4.51 -11.03
N PHE A 70 -0.72 5.84 -10.99
CA PHE A 70 -1.75 6.52 -10.22
C PHE A 70 -2.90 6.92 -11.15
N ILE A 71 -4.06 6.28 -10.99
CA ILE A 71 -5.23 6.52 -11.85
C ILE A 71 -6.04 7.74 -11.36
N ARG A 72 -6.16 7.93 -10.04
CA ARG A 72 -6.93 9.01 -9.40
C ARG A 72 -6.25 9.49 -8.13
N PRO A 73 -6.54 10.72 -7.65
CA PRO A 73 -6.12 11.15 -6.32
C PRO A 73 -6.60 10.17 -5.25
N GLY A 74 -5.66 9.66 -4.45
CA GLY A 74 -5.98 8.73 -3.37
C GLY A 74 -6.80 9.40 -2.26
N PRO A 75 -7.79 8.71 -1.67
CA PRO A 75 -8.61 9.29 -0.60
C PRO A 75 -7.77 9.52 0.65
N VAL A 76 -8.07 10.59 1.40
CA VAL A 76 -7.29 11.03 2.58
C VAL A 76 -8.03 10.85 3.89
N ASP A 77 -9.34 10.70 3.83
CA ASP A 77 -10.22 10.67 5.02
C ASP A 77 -10.56 9.25 5.49
N ILE A 78 -10.19 8.24 4.71
CA ILE A 78 -10.43 6.82 4.98
C ILE A 78 -9.12 6.02 4.89
N PRO A 79 -8.99 4.90 5.63
CA PRO A 79 -7.90 3.96 5.43
C PRO A 79 -7.93 3.38 4.00
N ILE A 80 -6.75 3.04 3.48
CA ILE A 80 -6.63 2.43 2.16
C ILE A 80 -6.75 0.91 2.28
N ARG A 81 -7.48 0.30 1.35
CA ARG A 81 -7.51 -1.15 1.17
C ARG A 81 -6.59 -1.56 0.03
N TYR A 82 -5.99 -2.72 0.18
CA TYR A 82 -5.10 -3.31 -0.81
C TYR A 82 -5.54 -4.73 -1.09
N ARG A 83 -5.75 -5.05 -2.36
CA ARG A 83 -5.92 -6.42 -2.82
C ARG A 83 -4.67 -6.84 -3.56
N VAL A 84 -4.15 -8.02 -3.23
CA VAL A 84 -3.05 -8.63 -3.95
C VAL A 84 -3.59 -9.71 -4.87
N GLU A 85 -3.12 -9.70 -6.11
CA GLU A 85 -3.33 -10.76 -7.09
C GLU A 85 -2.00 -11.45 -7.36
N ARG A 86 -2.02 -12.79 -7.26
CA ARG A 86 -0.84 -13.63 -7.49
C ARG A 86 -0.77 -14.01 -8.96
N ILE A 87 0.04 -13.27 -9.73
CA ILE A 87 0.24 -13.54 -11.16
C ILE A 87 1.17 -14.74 -11.36
N ASN A 88 2.25 -14.83 -10.58
CA ASN A 88 3.20 -15.93 -10.65
C ASN A 88 3.81 -16.20 -9.27
N SER A 89 3.98 -17.47 -8.91
CA SER A 89 4.67 -17.90 -7.69
C SER A 89 5.66 -19.02 -8.02
N GLY A 90 6.74 -18.67 -8.71
CA GLY A 90 7.84 -19.57 -9.00
C GLY A 90 8.84 -19.66 -7.85
N ARG A 91 9.77 -20.61 -7.96
CA ARG A 91 10.85 -20.79 -6.98
C ARG A 91 11.85 -19.62 -6.95
N ASN A 92 12.10 -19.02 -8.12
CA ASN A 92 13.17 -18.03 -8.30
C ASN A 92 12.64 -16.59 -8.47
N PHE A 93 11.35 -16.43 -8.79
CA PHE A 93 10.72 -15.13 -8.94
C PHE A 93 9.23 -15.25 -8.67
N ALA A 94 8.62 -14.16 -8.22
CA ALA A 94 7.19 -14.05 -8.00
C ALA A 94 6.67 -12.72 -8.54
N ILE A 95 5.48 -12.74 -9.13
CA ILE A 95 4.83 -11.54 -9.65
C ILE A 95 3.54 -11.31 -8.87
N ARG A 96 3.37 -10.10 -8.35
CA ARG A 96 2.17 -9.64 -7.63
C ARG A 96 1.62 -8.40 -8.32
N ALA A 97 0.30 -8.34 -8.52
CA ALA A 97 -0.38 -7.08 -8.80
C ALA A 97 -1.07 -6.62 -7.51
N VAL A 98 -0.92 -5.35 -7.16
CA VAL A 98 -1.55 -4.74 -5.99
C VAL A 98 -2.47 -3.62 -6.43
N TYR A 99 -3.73 -3.76 -6.03
CA TYR A 99 -4.79 -2.81 -6.28
C TYR A 99 -5.04 -2.07 -4.98
N ALA A 100 -4.77 -0.77 -4.93
CA ALA A 100 -5.13 0.06 -3.77
C ALA A 100 -6.43 0.81 -4.04
N TYR A 101 -7.34 0.81 -3.08
CA TYR A 101 -8.66 1.39 -3.28
C TYR A 101 -9.27 1.90 -1.97
N GLY A 102 -10.24 2.81 -2.11
CA GLY A 102 -10.98 3.39 -1.00
C GLY A 102 -12.30 2.67 -0.77
N VAL A 103 -13.41 3.43 -0.82
CA VAL A 103 -14.78 2.89 -0.69
C VAL A 103 -15.19 2.09 -1.93
N GLU A 104 -14.73 2.48 -3.11
CA GLU A 104 -14.97 1.79 -4.38
C GLU A 104 -13.69 1.14 -4.88
N LYS A 105 -13.80 -0.06 -5.49
CA LYS A 105 -12.69 -0.76 -6.12
C LYS A 105 -12.17 0.08 -7.30
N LEU A 106 -10.99 0.68 -7.10
CA LEU A 106 -10.22 1.32 -8.17
C LEU A 106 -9.39 0.23 -8.87
N GLY A 107 -9.21 0.37 -10.19
CA GLY A 107 -8.45 -0.57 -11.03
C GLY A 107 -6.97 -0.71 -10.65
N GLU A 108 -6.20 -1.45 -11.45
CA GLU A 108 -4.80 -1.81 -11.16
C GLU A 108 -3.92 -0.60 -10.89
N LEU A 109 -3.33 -0.51 -9.68
CA LEU A 109 -2.48 0.62 -9.30
C LEU A 109 -0.99 0.28 -9.30
N SER A 110 -0.61 -0.99 -9.10
CA SER A 110 0.80 -1.36 -9.05
C SER A 110 1.04 -2.81 -9.41
N LYS A 111 2.17 -3.08 -10.04
CA LYS A 111 2.69 -4.40 -10.38
C LYS A 111 4.11 -4.52 -9.85
N ILE A 112 4.35 -5.59 -9.11
CA ILE A 112 5.54 -5.81 -8.30
C ILE A 112 6.14 -7.15 -8.68
N VAL A 113 7.45 -7.17 -8.88
CA VAL A 113 8.23 -8.36 -9.20
C VAL A 113 9.27 -8.56 -8.10
N PHE A 114 9.23 -9.75 -7.53
CA PHE A 114 10.16 -10.28 -6.54
C PHE A 114 11.05 -11.33 -7.18
#